data_AF-A0A7G9TEC0-F1
#
_entry.id   AF-A0A7G9TEC0-F1
#
_cell.length_a   1.000
_cell.length_b   1.000
_cell.length_c   1.000
_cell.angle_alpha   90.00
_cell.angle_beta   90.00
_cell.angle_gamma   90.00
#
_symmetry.space_group_name_H-M   'P 1'
#
loop_
_entity.id
_entity.type
_entity.pdbx_description
1 polymer ?
#
loop_
_entity_poly.entity_id
_entity_poly.type
_entity_poly.pdbx_seq_one_letter_code
_entity_poly.pdbx_strand_id
1 'polypeptide(L)'
;MDMTRDSTLDEVCALIALMPDAKVVGQEWSGDHARIVVHVAGDALEALTHAAWTANVQMEQHTCELGHHLITASAVPRDTLDHGELQLLGIHLVWHLLEAGVLPQDAGERLLSVWKAESP
;
A
#
# COMPACT_ATOMS: atom_id res chain seq x y z
N MET A 1 20.10 -2.66 1.63
CA MET A 1 19.59 -3.57 2.67
C MET A 1 18.30 -4.08 2.11
N ASP A 2 18.21 -5.37 1.83
CA ASP A 2 17.04 -5.92 1.14
C ASP A 2 15.87 -5.94 2.11
N MET A 3 14.72 -5.41 1.69
CA MET A 3 13.52 -5.45 2.50
C MET A 3 12.99 -6.86 2.59
N THR A 4 12.56 -7.27 3.78
CA THR A 4 11.83 -8.52 3.98
C THR A 4 10.36 -8.31 3.65
N ARG A 5 9.64 -9.39 3.33
CA ARG A 5 8.19 -9.31 3.08
C ARG A 5 7.43 -8.64 4.23
N ASP A 6 7.81 -8.93 5.47
CA ASP A 6 7.16 -8.38 6.66
C ASP A 6 7.42 -6.88 6.77
N SER A 7 8.66 -6.44 6.52
CA SER A 7 8.97 -5.00 6.48
C SER A 7 8.24 -4.28 5.34
N THR A 8 8.01 -4.93 4.19
CA THR A 8 7.23 -4.35 3.09
C THR A 8 5.77 -4.19 3.50
N LEU A 9 5.18 -5.19 4.15
CA LEU A 9 3.81 -5.12 4.64
C LEU A 9 3.65 -4.01 5.69
N ASP A 10 4.55 -3.94 6.65
CA ASP A 10 4.52 -2.91 7.69
C ASP A 10 4.63 -1.50 7.09
N GLU A 11 5.51 -1.30 6.11
CA GLU A 11 5.68 -0.02 5.43
C GLU A 11 4.44 0.36 4.61
N VAL A 12 3.84 -0.59 3.88
CA VAL A 12 2.58 -0.34 3.13
C VAL A 12 1.47 0.08 4.09
N CYS A 13 1.34 -0.60 5.23
CA CYS A 13 0.36 -0.23 6.25
C CYS A 13 0.64 1.14 6.88
N ALA A 14 1.91 1.48 7.11
CA ALA A 14 2.30 2.81 7.57
C ALA A 14 1.91 3.90 6.57
N LEU A 15 2.13 3.68 5.27
CA LEU A 15 1.74 4.62 4.20
C LEU A 15 0.22 4.78 4.11
N ILE A 16 -0.56 3.70 4.19
CA ILE A 16 -2.03 3.78 4.22
C ILE A 16 -2.48 4.61 5.42
N ALA A 17 -1.87 4.43 6.59
CA ALA A 17 -2.21 5.18 7.80
C ALA A 17 -1.83 6.68 7.74
N LEU A 18 -1.04 7.12 6.76
CA LEU A 18 -0.77 8.54 6.52
C LEU A 18 -1.89 9.21 5.71
N MET A 19 -2.71 8.44 4.98
CA MET A 19 -3.82 9.01 4.21
C MET A 19 -4.88 9.58 5.17
N PRO A 20 -5.38 10.81 4.95
CA PRO A 20 -6.51 11.35 5.71
C PRO A 20 -7.70 10.39 5.64
N ASP A 21 -8.45 10.22 6.73
CA ASP A 21 -9.63 9.34 6.77
C ASP A 21 -9.40 7.84 6.47
N ALA A 22 -8.14 7.39 6.44
CA ALA A 22 -7.78 5.98 6.37
C ALA A 22 -7.20 5.49 7.71
N LYS A 23 -7.52 4.25 8.07
CA LYS A 23 -6.96 3.56 9.24
C LYS A 23 -6.78 2.09 8.94
N VAL A 24 -5.58 1.57 9.18
CA VAL A 24 -5.35 0.12 9.19
C VAL A 24 -5.94 -0.48 10.47
N VAL A 25 -6.84 -1.45 10.31
CA VAL A 25 -7.54 -2.15 11.39
C VAL A 25 -6.88 -3.49 11.70
N GLY A 26 -6.30 -4.13 10.70
CA GLY A 26 -5.56 -5.39 10.87
C GLY A 26 -4.77 -5.75 9.62
N GLN A 27 -3.77 -6.61 9.80
CA GLN A 27 -2.99 -7.19 8.72
C GLN A 27 -2.66 -8.64 9.03
N GLU A 28 -2.63 -9.50 8.02
CA GLU A 28 -2.17 -10.88 8.12
C GLU A 28 -1.57 -11.38 6.81
N TRP A 29 -0.80 -12.47 6.90
CA TRP A 29 -0.37 -13.24 5.74
C TRP A 29 -1.31 -14.43 5.52
N SER A 30 -1.73 -14.62 4.28
CA SER A 30 -2.45 -15.80 3.80
C SER A 30 -1.65 -16.44 2.66
N GLY A 31 -0.69 -17.29 3.01
CA GLY A 31 0.27 -17.85 2.06
C GLY A 31 1.19 -16.75 1.53
N ASP A 32 1.23 -16.59 0.21
CA ASP A 32 2.03 -15.54 -0.45
C ASP A 32 1.29 -14.21 -0.61
N HIS A 33 0.10 -14.07 -0.01
CA HIS A 33 -0.70 -12.84 -0.10
C HIS A 33 -0.75 -12.12 1.24
N ALA A 34 -0.52 -10.81 1.22
CA ALA A 34 -0.82 -9.92 2.33
C ALA A 34 -2.30 -9.54 2.29
N ARG A 35 -2.96 -9.60 3.43
CA ARG A 35 -4.33 -9.14 3.64
C ARG A 35 -4.32 -7.99 4.61
N ILE A 36 -4.80 -6.83 4.18
CA ILE A 36 -4.85 -5.61 4.99
C ILE A 36 -6.31 -5.19 5.09
N VAL A 37 -6.81 -5.10 6.32
CA VAL A 37 -8.14 -4.57 6.61
C VAL A 37 -7.99 -3.10 6.94
N VAL A 38 -8.68 -2.26 6.18
CA VAL A 38 -8.63 -0.80 6.33
C VAL A 38 -10.02 -0.24 6.53
N HIS A 39 -10.19 0.67 7.47
CA HIS A 39 -11.33 1.58 7.48
C HIS A 39 -10.96 2.80 6.66
N VAL A 40 -11.70 3.10 5.60
CA VAL A 40 -11.39 4.25 4.73
C VAL A 40 -12.65 4.86 4.15
N ALA A 41 -12.67 6.19 4.01
CA ALA A 41 -13.82 6.93 3.50
C ALA A 41 -13.37 8.15 2.67
N GLY A 42 -14.32 8.77 1.97
CA GLY A 42 -14.10 10.02 1.23
C GLY A 42 -13.03 9.90 0.14
N ASP A 43 -12.27 10.97 -0.05
CA ASP A 43 -11.24 11.07 -1.09
C ASP A 43 -10.13 10.02 -0.92
N ALA A 44 -9.85 9.60 0.31
CA ALA A 44 -8.86 8.55 0.58
C ALA A 44 -9.32 7.16 0.10
N LEU A 45 -10.62 6.89 0.08
CA LEU A 45 -11.14 5.64 -0.51
C LEU A 45 -10.89 5.63 -2.02
N GLU A 46 -11.15 6.75 -2.71
CA GLU A 46 -10.91 6.87 -4.14
C GLU A 46 -9.41 6.75 -4.46
N ALA A 47 -8.55 7.45 -3.72
CA ALA A 47 -7.11 7.39 -3.89
C ALA A 47 -6.53 5.98 -3.61
N LEU A 48 -6.96 5.34 -2.52
CA LEU A 48 -6.50 3.99 -2.17
C LEU A 48 -6.99 2.94 -3.17
N THR A 49 -8.24 3.08 -3.64
CA THR A 49 -8.79 2.23 -4.70
C THR A 49 -8.00 2.40 -6.00
N HIS A 50 -7.65 3.64 -6.37
CA HIS A 50 -6.86 3.92 -7.56
C HIS A 50 -5.43 3.36 -7.46
N ALA A 51 -4.78 3.54 -6.31
CA ALA A 51 -3.45 2.97 -6.05
C ALA A 51 -3.48 1.44 -6.11
N ALA A 52 -4.47 0.80 -5.47
CA ALA A 52 -4.66 -0.64 -5.50
C ALA A 52 -4.90 -1.14 -6.94
N TRP A 53 -5.81 -0.51 -7.68
CA TRP A 53 -6.09 -0.89 -9.07
C TRP A 53 -4.84 -0.79 -9.96
N THR A 54 -4.08 0.30 -9.84
CA THR A 54 -2.85 0.49 -10.63
C THR A 54 -1.76 -0.52 -10.24
N ALA A 55 -1.72 -0.92 -8.97
CA ALA A 55 -0.83 -1.97 -8.46
C ALA A 55 -1.28 -3.40 -8.78
N ASN A 56 -2.36 -3.59 -9.56
CA ASN A 56 -3.00 -4.88 -9.80
C ASN A 56 -3.47 -5.58 -8.50
N VAL A 57 -3.76 -4.79 -7.47
CA VAL A 57 -4.24 -5.25 -6.15
C VAL A 57 -5.75 -5.09 -6.09
N GLN A 58 -6.43 -6.14 -5.62
CA GLN A 58 -7.87 -6.10 -5.44
C GLN A 58 -8.21 -5.51 -4.06
N MET A 59 -9.17 -4.59 -4.06
CA MET A 59 -9.77 -4.02 -2.86
C MET A 59 -11.26 -4.34 -2.85
N GLU A 60 -11.72 -5.03 -1.82
CA GLU A 60 -13.11 -5.47 -1.66
C GLU A 60 -13.72 -4.80 -0.43
N GLN A 61 -15.03 -4.54 -0.46
CA GLN A 61 -15.72 -4.10 0.76
C GLN A 61 -15.83 -5.30 1.72
N HIS A 62 -15.39 -5.10 2.96
CA HIS A 62 -15.45 -6.14 3.98
C HIS A 62 -16.91 -6.36 4.39
N THR A 63 -17.41 -7.59 4.21
CA THR A 63 -18.85 -7.91 4.32
C THR A 63 -19.43 -7.70 5.72
N CYS A 64 -18.59 -7.67 6.75
CA CYS A 64 -19.01 -7.64 8.14
C CYS A 64 -19.21 -6.22 8.71
N GLU A 65 -18.54 -5.20 8.16
CA GLU A 65 -18.42 -3.88 8.80
C GLU A 65 -18.44 -2.75 7.76
N LEU A 66 -19.34 -1.77 7.94
CA LEU A 66 -19.46 -0.61 7.05
C LEU A 66 -18.18 0.24 7.08
N GLY A 67 -17.70 0.65 5.91
CA GLY A 67 -16.47 1.44 5.77
C GLY A 67 -15.17 0.62 5.87
N HIS A 68 -15.25 -0.69 6.17
CA HIS A 68 -14.10 -1.57 6.14
C HIS A 68 -13.91 -2.16 4.74
N HIS A 69 -12.66 -2.20 4.32
CA HIS A 69 -12.24 -2.76 3.05
C HIS A 69 -11.09 -3.73 3.28
N LEU A 70 -11.06 -4.81 2.51
CA LEU A 70 -9.99 -5.79 2.47
C LEU A 70 -9.16 -5.56 1.23
N ILE A 71 -7.87 -5.33 1.42
CA ILE A 71 -6.86 -5.27 0.36
C ILE A 71 -6.13 -6.61 0.38
N THR A 72 -6.08 -7.29 -0.78
CA THR A 72 -5.32 -8.53 -0.94
C THR A 72 -4.26 -8.34 -2.01
N ALA A 73 -2.99 -8.30 -1.60
CA ALA A 73 -1.85 -8.08 -2.48
C ALA A 73 -0.92 -9.30 -2.49
N SER A 74 -0.53 -9.78 -3.68
CA SER A 74 0.48 -10.81 -3.81
C SER A 74 1.88 -10.27 -3.46
N ALA A 75 2.62 -11.02 -2.65
CA ALA A 75 4.04 -10.78 -2.37
C ALA A 75 4.96 -11.71 -3.18
N VAL A 76 4.42 -12.42 -4.17
CA VAL A 76 5.24 -13.25 -5.08
C VAL A 76 6.10 -12.32 -5.94
N PRO A 77 7.43 -12.55 -6.04
CA PRO A 77 8.29 -11.75 -6.89
C PRO A 77 7.79 -11.68 -8.33
N ARG A 78 7.85 -10.50 -8.93
CA ARG A 78 7.42 -10.28 -10.31
C ARG A 78 8.29 -9.21 -10.97
N ASP A 79 8.72 -9.49 -12.20
CA ASP A 79 9.60 -8.61 -12.99
C ASP A 79 10.88 -8.25 -12.21
N THR A 80 10.98 -7.02 -11.69
CA THR A 80 12.10 -6.52 -10.87
C THR A 80 11.70 -6.23 -9.41
N LEU A 81 10.46 -6.56 -9.03
CA LEU A 81 9.92 -6.35 -7.69
C LEU A 81 10.09 -7.61 -6.85
N ASP A 82 10.77 -7.45 -5.71
CA ASP A 82 11.08 -8.55 -4.80
C ASP A 82 9.82 -9.02 -4.03
N HIS A 83 8.83 -8.14 -3.85
CA HIS A 83 7.57 -8.44 -3.15
C HIS A 83 6.33 -8.14 -3.99
N GLY A 84 6.42 -8.29 -5.31
CA GLY A 84 5.28 -8.30 -6.23
C GLY A 84 4.35 -7.09 -6.13
N GLU A 85 3.06 -7.37 -6.08
CA GLU A 85 1.97 -6.38 -6.05
C GLU A 85 1.95 -5.59 -4.74
N LEU A 86 2.38 -6.19 -3.62
CA LEU A 86 2.49 -5.50 -2.35
C LEU A 86 3.51 -4.35 -2.43
N GLN A 87 4.68 -4.60 -3.02
CA GLN A 87 5.68 -3.55 -3.24
C GLN A 87 5.16 -2.49 -4.22
N LEU A 88 4.47 -2.90 -5.28
CA LEU A 88 3.90 -1.98 -6.26
C LEU A 88 2.84 -1.07 -5.64
N LEU A 89 1.97 -1.61 -4.78
CA LEU A 89 1.01 -0.84 -4.00
C LEU A 89 1.72 0.22 -3.15
N GLY A 90 2.79 -0.17 -2.45
CA GLY A 90 3.63 0.76 -1.71
C GLY A 90 4.11 1.91 -2.59
N ILE A 91 4.71 1.62 -3.75
CA ILE A 91 5.24 2.63 -4.67
C ILE A 91 4.15 3.64 -5.06
N HIS A 92 2.96 3.15 -5.44
CA HIS A 92 1.84 4.01 -5.79
C HIS A 92 1.33 4.86 -4.61
N LEU A 93 1.34 4.32 -3.40
CA LEU A 93 1.02 5.08 -2.19
C LEU A 93 2.04 6.20 -1.93
N VAL A 94 3.33 5.93 -2.10
CA VAL A 94 4.38 6.95 -1.94
C VAL A 94 4.20 8.08 -2.95
N TRP A 95 3.98 7.76 -4.22
CA TRP A 95 3.71 8.77 -5.25
C TRP A 95 2.50 9.62 -4.91
N HIS A 96 1.38 8.99 -4.52
CA HIS A 96 0.18 9.71 -4.11
C HIS A 96 0.43 10.63 -2.91
N LEU A 97 1.13 10.16 -1.87
CA LEU A 97 1.39 10.94 -0.67
C LEU A 97 2.39 12.08 -0.89
N LEU A 98 3.32 11.93 -1.83
CA LEU A 98 4.20 13.01 -2.29
C LEU A 98 3.40 14.09 -3.03
N GLU A 99 2.56 13.69 -4.00
CA GLU A 99 1.71 14.62 -4.75
C GLU A 99 0.73 15.37 -3.85
N ALA A 100 0.17 14.69 -2.84
CA ALA A 100 -0.72 15.28 -1.84
C ALA A 100 0.01 16.16 -0.81
N GLY A 101 1.34 16.18 -0.81
CA GLY A 101 2.15 16.93 0.17
C GLY A 101 2.08 16.39 1.60
N VAL A 102 1.62 15.15 1.78
CA VAL A 102 1.52 14.48 3.09
C VAL A 102 2.86 13.88 3.50
N LEU A 103 3.57 13.27 2.54
CA LEU A 103 4.89 12.71 2.75
C LEU A 103 5.96 13.73 2.32
N PRO A 104 6.96 14.05 3.18
CA PRO A 104 8.06 14.92 2.78
C PRO A 104 8.86 14.33 1.62
N GLN A 105 9.32 15.20 0.69
CA GLN A 105 10.06 14.81 -0.51
C GLN A 105 11.23 13.85 -0.21
N ASP A 106 12.12 14.24 0.72
CA ASP A 106 13.29 13.43 1.11
C ASP A 106 12.93 12.04 1.66
N ALA A 107 11.76 11.92 2.29
CA ALA A 107 11.28 10.65 2.83
C ALA A 107 10.72 9.75 1.73
N GLY A 108 9.92 10.32 0.82
CA GLY A 108 9.38 9.57 -0.33
C GLY A 108 10.47 9.12 -1.29
N GLU A 109 11.42 9.97 -1.65
CA GLU A 109 12.55 9.61 -2.52
C GLU A 109 13.38 8.47 -1.93
N ARG A 110 13.59 8.48 -0.61
CA ARG A 110 14.29 7.40 0.09
C ARG A 110 13.53 6.08 0.00
N LEU A 111 12.22 6.09 0.25
CA LEU A 111 11.38 4.88 0.14
C LEU A 111 11.37 4.34 -1.29
N LEU A 112 11.19 5.20 -2.29
CA LEU A 112 11.24 4.83 -3.70
C LEU A 112 12.60 4.22 -4.07
N SER A 113 13.71 4.82 -3.59
CA SER A 113 15.04 4.26 -3.81
C SER A 113 15.22 2.86 -3.23
N VAL A 114 14.72 2.61 -2.00
CA VAL A 114 14.73 1.28 -1.39
C VAL A 114 13.89 0.28 -2.19
N TRP A 115 12.78 0.74 -2.77
CA TRP A 115 11.88 -0.06 -3.62
C TRP A 115 12.27 -0.12 -5.08
N LYS A 116 13.46 0.38 -5.45
CA LYS A 116 13.99 0.40 -6.82
C LYS A 116 13.04 1.11 -7.80
N ALA A 117 12.36 2.15 -7.32
CA ALA A 117 11.47 3.01 -8.08
C ALA A 117 12.00 4.45 -8.12
N GLU A 118 11.53 5.25 -9.08
CA GLU A 118 11.85 6.67 -9.20
C GLU A 118 10.60 7.51 -8.89
N SER A 119 10.80 8.78 -8.52
CA SER A 119 9.69 9.72 -8.40
C SER A 119 9.06 10.00 -9.77
N PRO A 120 7.75 10.30 -9.86
CA PRO A 120 7.07 10.56 -11.12
C PRO A 120 7.58 11.82 -11.84
#